data_AF-A0A2L0B863-F1
#
_entry.id   AF-A0A2L0B863-F1
#
_cell.length_a   1.000
_cell.length_b   1.000
_cell.length_c   1.000
_cell.angle_alpha   90.00
_cell.angle_beta   90.00
_cell.angle_gamma   90.00
#
_symmetry.space_group_name_H-M   'P 1'
#
loop_
_entity.id
_entity.type
_entity.pdbx_description
1 polymer ?
#
loop_
_entity_poly.entity_id
_entity_poly.type
_entity_poly.pdbx_seq_one_letter_code
_entity_poly.pdbx_strand_id
1 'polypeptide(L)'
;VKVNFCANSPCQNGGICTTIHAGHRCTCQEGFYGKNCEFSGYDCDSDPCQNGGICHISEGGGYRCDCPEGTTGTNCEIDSLNECDSNPCRHPDAICQDKLGDYACYCPAKHTGKNCEIYDRSSSGGLGMPVTSRKDAPVYYAKDLEMQRKLCVKNNCLLKRGNYKCDEECNTYACDFDGNDCSLGINPWVNCTASIRCWEVFTDGNCDEECNNPQCLFDGRDCEQKLQPCNPVYDAYCQKHYANGHCDYGCNNAEC
;
A
#
# COMPACT_ATOMS: atom_id res chain seq x y z
N VAL A 1 49.71 -21.27 16.66
CA VAL A 1 49.27 -19.86 16.58
C VAL A 1 47.80 -19.81 16.95
N LYS A 2 47.41 -19.06 17.98
CA LYS A 2 46.01 -18.90 18.37
C LYS A 2 45.44 -17.77 17.50
N VAL A 3 44.75 -18.11 16.42
CA VAL A 3 44.20 -17.11 15.48
C VAL A 3 43.03 -16.41 16.18
N ASN A 4 43.12 -15.10 16.36
CA ASN A 4 42.02 -14.30 16.89
C ASN A 4 41.13 -13.85 15.74
N PHE A 5 40.03 -14.58 15.53
CA PHE A 5 39.07 -14.29 14.47
C PHE A 5 38.27 -12.98 14.70
N CYS A 6 38.32 -12.40 15.90
CA CYS A 6 37.70 -11.10 16.21
C CYS A 6 38.63 -9.89 16.00
N ALA A 7 39.89 -10.10 15.61
CA ALA A 7 40.87 -9.01 15.50
C ALA A 7 40.50 -7.93 14.46
N ASN A 8 39.71 -8.27 13.46
CA ASN A 8 39.26 -7.34 12.42
C ASN A 8 37.81 -6.87 12.61
N SER A 9 37.25 -7.02 13.81
CA SER A 9 35.87 -6.63 14.13
C SER A 9 34.85 -7.13 13.08
N PRO A 10 34.75 -8.46 12.86
CA PRO A 10 33.89 -9.00 11.81
C PRO A 10 32.39 -8.77 12.08
N CYS A 11 31.99 -8.52 13.34
CA CYS A 11 30.60 -8.24 13.70
C CYS A 11 30.27 -6.75 13.47
N GLN A 12 29.27 -6.50 12.63
CA GLN A 12 28.76 -5.19 12.27
C GLN A 12 27.66 -4.75 13.25
N ASN A 13 27.19 -3.51 13.11
CA ASN A 13 26.01 -2.97 13.82
C ASN A 13 26.00 -3.18 15.35
N GLY A 14 27.17 -3.05 15.98
CA GLY A 14 27.30 -3.20 17.44
C GLY A 14 27.24 -4.65 17.95
N GLY A 15 27.34 -5.64 17.06
CA GLY A 15 27.41 -7.06 17.42
C GLY A 15 28.66 -7.41 18.25
N ILE A 16 28.50 -8.29 19.23
CA ILE A 16 29.58 -8.73 20.13
C ILE A 16 30.28 -9.95 19.52
N CYS A 17 31.57 -9.81 19.22
CA CYS A 17 32.38 -10.90 18.66
C CYS A 17 32.92 -11.83 19.76
N THR A 18 32.73 -13.13 19.58
CA THR A 18 33.32 -14.18 20.42
C THR A 18 34.11 -15.17 19.59
N THR A 19 35.33 -15.49 20.02
CA THR A 19 36.18 -16.48 19.34
C THR A 19 35.74 -17.89 19.73
N ILE A 20 35.56 -18.77 18.75
CA ILE A 20 35.19 -20.19 18.94
C ILE A 20 36.26 -21.11 18.35
N HIS A 21 36.20 -22.42 18.64
CA HIS A 21 37.23 -23.39 18.20
C HIS A 21 37.48 -23.40 16.68
N ALA A 22 36.49 -23.00 15.87
CA ALA A 22 36.58 -22.97 14.41
C ALA A 22 36.10 -21.62 13.80
N GLY A 23 36.51 -20.49 14.38
CA GLY A 23 36.23 -19.17 13.80
C GLY A 23 35.76 -18.14 14.84
N HIS A 24 34.80 -17.31 14.45
CA HIS A 24 34.11 -16.37 15.32
C HIS A 24 32.60 -16.61 15.31
N ARG A 25 31.93 -16.16 16.37
CA ARG A 25 30.48 -16.04 16.47
C ARG A 25 30.14 -14.62 16.87
N CYS A 26 29.22 -13.99 16.15
CA CYS A 26 28.67 -12.69 16.50
C CYS A 26 27.36 -12.88 17.28
N THR A 27 27.24 -12.16 18.40
CA THR A 27 25.97 -11.98 19.09
C THR A 27 25.41 -10.63 18.67
N CYS A 28 24.30 -10.63 17.93
CA CYS A 28 23.72 -9.40 17.40
C CYS A 28 22.90 -8.63 18.43
N GLN A 29 22.85 -7.32 18.28
CA GLN A 29 21.95 -6.44 19.03
C GLN A 29 20.51 -6.62 18.52
N GLU A 30 19.54 -6.22 19.33
CA GLU A 30 18.13 -6.27 18.96
C GLU A 30 17.87 -5.51 17.64
N GLY A 31 17.14 -6.13 16.70
CA GLY A 31 16.88 -5.59 15.37
C GLY A 31 17.96 -5.87 14.31
N PHE A 32 19.03 -6.60 14.65
CA PHE A 32 20.08 -7.00 13.70
C PHE A 32 20.29 -8.52 13.71
N TYR A 33 20.64 -9.09 12.56
CA TYR A 33 20.85 -10.52 12.38
C TYR A 33 21.82 -10.81 11.23
N GLY A 34 22.01 -12.09 10.93
CA GLY A 34 23.06 -12.57 10.03
C GLY A 34 24.30 -13.03 10.79
N LYS A 35 25.20 -13.71 10.08
CA LYS A 35 26.40 -14.32 10.68
C LYS A 35 27.33 -13.28 11.31
N ASN A 36 27.33 -12.08 10.77
CA ASN A 36 28.15 -10.95 11.16
C ASN A 36 27.30 -9.76 11.62
N CYS A 37 26.00 -9.94 11.89
CA CYS A 37 25.07 -8.85 12.22
C CYS A 37 24.99 -7.76 11.14
N GLU A 38 25.17 -8.14 9.88
CA GLU A 38 25.23 -7.25 8.73
C GLU A 38 23.85 -6.76 8.27
N PHE A 39 22.77 -7.40 8.70
CA PHE A 39 21.41 -7.06 8.31
C PHE A 39 20.70 -6.30 9.44
N SER A 40 19.87 -5.32 9.07
CA SER A 40 19.18 -4.38 9.96
C SER A 40 17.72 -4.16 9.53
N GLY A 41 16.78 -4.18 10.48
CA GLY A 41 15.34 -4.20 10.17
C GLY A 41 14.90 -5.63 9.85
N TYR A 42 13.71 -6.08 10.25
CA TYR A 42 13.32 -7.46 9.97
C TYR A 42 13.27 -7.65 8.44
N ASP A 43 13.85 -8.71 7.87
CA ASP A 43 13.88 -8.90 6.41
C ASP A 43 12.49 -8.83 5.74
N CYS A 44 11.46 -9.12 6.52
CA CYS A 44 10.06 -9.04 6.12
C CYS A 44 9.47 -7.62 6.13
N ASP A 45 10.15 -6.62 6.73
CA ASP A 45 9.66 -5.22 6.79
C ASP A 45 9.55 -4.58 5.40
N SER A 46 10.24 -5.15 4.40
CA SER A 46 10.15 -4.72 3.00
C SER A 46 9.07 -5.45 2.19
N ASP A 47 8.27 -6.30 2.86
CA ASP A 47 7.26 -7.17 2.25
C ASP A 47 7.75 -7.87 0.96
N PRO A 48 8.85 -8.64 1.03
CA PRO A 48 9.49 -9.19 -0.17
C PRO A 48 8.67 -10.30 -0.85
N CYS A 49 7.73 -10.91 -0.12
CA CYS A 49 6.87 -11.99 -0.61
C CYS A 49 5.67 -11.44 -1.38
N GLN A 50 5.52 -11.85 -2.63
CA GLN A 50 4.47 -11.39 -3.54
C GLN A 50 3.23 -12.30 -3.47
N ASN A 51 2.12 -11.84 -4.06
CA ASN A 51 0.91 -12.62 -4.31
C ASN A 51 0.30 -13.30 -3.07
N GLY A 52 0.42 -12.66 -1.90
CA GLY A 52 -0.10 -13.19 -0.64
C GLY A 52 0.80 -14.23 0.03
N GLY A 53 2.06 -14.34 -0.41
CA GLY A 53 3.10 -15.11 0.28
C GLY A 53 3.33 -14.62 1.71
N ILE A 54 3.50 -15.56 2.64
CA ILE A 54 3.77 -15.23 4.06
C ILE A 54 5.27 -15.16 4.26
N CYS A 55 5.76 -14.01 4.71
CA CYS A 55 7.18 -13.83 4.99
C CYS A 55 7.56 -14.38 6.37
N HIS A 56 8.60 -15.20 6.39
CA HIS A 56 9.21 -15.74 7.60
C HIS A 56 10.69 -15.36 7.66
N ILE A 57 11.16 -14.95 8.83
CA ILE A 57 12.59 -14.72 9.06
C ILE A 57 13.30 -16.08 9.17
N SER A 58 14.37 -16.23 8.41
CA SER A 58 15.18 -17.44 8.40
C SER A 58 16.17 -17.46 9.57
N GLU A 59 16.32 -18.61 10.22
CA GLU A 59 17.24 -18.79 11.36
C GLU A 59 18.72 -18.52 11.00
N GLY A 60 19.08 -18.57 9.71
CA GLY A 60 20.41 -18.27 9.18
C GLY A 60 20.65 -16.79 8.85
N GLY A 61 19.64 -15.92 9.04
CA GLY A 61 19.56 -14.58 8.46
C GLY A 61 18.94 -14.59 7.06
N GLY A 62 18.27 -13.50 6.69
CA GLY A 62 17.45 -13.43 5.48
C GLY A 62 15.98 -13.81 5.75
N TYR A 63 15.15 -13.74 4.71
CA TYR A 63 13.76 -14.17 4.75
C TYR A 63 13.54 -15.43 3.92
N ARG A 64 12.38 -16.04 4.12
CA ARG A 64 11.78 -17.08 3.29
C ARG A 64 10.32 -16.71 3.08
N CYS A 65 9.83 -16.89 1.86
CA CYS A 65 8.41 -16.79 1.56
C CYS A 65 7.76 -18.18 1.58
N ASP A 66 6.68 -18.31 2.34
CA ASP A 66 5.75 -19.42 2.22
C ASP A 66 4.70 -19.04 1.18
N CYS A 67 4.85 -19.61 -0.02
CA CYS A 67 4.05 -19.27 -1.18
C CYS A 67 2.67 -19.95 -1.15
N PRO A 68 1.58 -19.22 -1.47
CA PRO A 68 0.27 -19.81 -1.61
C PRO A 68 0.23 -20.78 -2.79
N GLU A 69 -0.75 -21.68 -2.75
CA GLU A 69 -1.01 -22.65 -3.81
C GLU A 69 -1.15 -21.94 -5.16
N GLY A 70 -0.51 -22.49 -6.20
CA GLY A 70 -0.43 -21.88 -7.52
C GLY A 70 0.79 -20.98 -7.75
N THR A 71 1.48 -20.54 -6.69
CA THR A 71 2.70 -19.71 -6.84
C THR A 71 3.98 -20.42 -6.36
N THR A 72 5.11 -20.04 -6.94
CA THR A 72 6.44 -20.51 -6.55
C THR A 72 7.50 -19.44 -6.80
N GLY A 73 8.77 -19.74 -6.58
CA GLY A 73 9.88 -18.78 -6.63
C GLY A 73 10.36 -18.35 -5.25
N THR A 74 11.36 -17.49 -5.21
CA THR A 74 11.94 -17.04 -3.92
C THR A 74 10.99 -16.07 -3.21
N ASN A 75 10.25 -15.29 -4.02
CA ASN A 75 9.33 -14.26 -3.60
C ASN A 75 7.89 -14.56 -4.04
N CYS A 76 7.58 -15.82 -4.39
CA CYS A 76 6.28 -16.23 -4.91
C CYS A 76 5.89 -15.53 -6.23
N GLU A 77 6.89 -15.22 -7.05
CA GLU A 77 6.79 -14.46 -8.30
C GLU A 77 6.50 -15.32 -9.54
N ILE A 78 6.59 -16.65 -9.41
CA ILE A 78 6.46 -17.60 -10.52
C ILE A 78 5.09 -18.26 -10.45
N ASP A 79 4.39 -18.27 -11.57
CA ASP A 79 3.13 -18.96 -11.74
C ASP A 79 3.37 -20.43 -12.01
N SER A 80 2.80 -21.29 -11.18
CA SER A 80 3.01 -22.74 -11.22
C SER A 80 1.75 -23.54 -11.50
N LEU A 81 0.59 -22.88 -11.55
CA LEU A 81 -0.71 -23.50 -11.81
C LEU A 81 -1.55 -22.58 -12.67
N ASN A 82 -2.08 -23.09 -13.78
CA ASN A 82 -3.08 -22.36 -14.53
C ASN A 82 -4.47 -22.67 -13.95
N GLU A 83 -5.06 -21.76 -13.18
CA GLU A 83 -6.35 -22.03 -12.52
C GLU A 83 -7.50 -22.11 -13.53
N CYS A 84 -7.36 -21.55 -14.74
CA CYS A 84 -8.36 -21.64 -15.79
C CYS A 84 -8.55 -23.05 -16.36
N ASP A 85 -7.56 -23.95 -16.23
CA ASP A 85 -7.67 -25.34 -16.68
C ASP A 85 -8.80 -26.10 -15.95
N SER A 86 -9.16 -25.66 -14.75
CA SER A 86 -10.26 -26.22 -13.96
C SER A 86 -11.65 -25.76 -14.42
N ASN A 87 -11.73 -24.89 -15.44
CA ASN A 87 -12.95 -24.21 -15.90
C ASN A 87 -13.74 -23.56 -14.75
N PRO A 88 -13.13 -22.63 -14.00
CA PRO A 88 -13.76 -22.10 -12.79
C PRO A 88 -14.93 -21.14 -13.07
N CYS A 89 -14.97 -20.50 -14.25
CA CYS A 89 -16.04 -19.59 -14.66
C CYS A 89 -17.32 -20.36 -15.02
N ARG A 90 -18.45 -20.01 -14.40
CA ARG A 90 -19.69 -20.79 -14.45
C ARG A 90 -20.49 -20.69 -15.75
N HIS A 91 -20.15 -19.72 -16.60
CA HIS A 91 -20.85 -19.49 -17.86
C HIS A 91 -19.97 -19.84 -19.06
N PRO A 92 -20.54 -20.48 -20.10
CA PRO A 92 -19.80 -20.85 -21.30
C PRO A 92 -19.29 -19.62 -22.07
N ASP A 93 -20.00 -18.50 -21.94
CA ASP A 93 -19.64 -17.23 -22.57
C ASP A 93 -18.69 -16.38 -21.71
N ALA A 94 -18.28 -16.88 -20.53
CA ALA A 94 -17.32 -16.20 -19.69
C ALA A 94 -15.89 -16.52 -20.13
N ILE A 95 -15.04 -15.50 -20.19
CA ILE A 95 -13.62 -15.67 -20.55
C ILE A 95 -12.82 -15.83 -19.27
N CYS A 96 -12.13 -16.95 -19.11
CA CYS A 96 -11.16 -17.12 -18.02
C CYS A 96 -9.80 -16.58 -18.46
N GLN A 97 -9.20 -15.76 -17.61
CA GLN A 97 -7.83 -15.29 -17.76
C GLN A 97 -7.01 -15.72 -16.56
N ASP A 98 -5.98 -16.49 -16.83
CA ASP A 98 -4.99 -16.94 -15.86
C ASP A 98 -4.20 -15.76 -15.28
N LYS A 99 -3.92 -15.80 -13.98
CA LYS A 99 -3.13 -14.80 -13.25
C LYS A 99 -2.18 -15.53 -12.31
N LEU A 100 -1.13 -14.82 -11.92
CA LEU A 100 -0.16 -15.36 -10.99
C LEU A 100 -0.80 -15.73 -9.64
N GLY A 101 -1.04 -17.03 -9.41
CA GLY A 101 -1.69 -17.56 -8.20
C GLY A 101 -3.19 -17.30 -8.06
N ASP A 102 -3.86 -16.88 -9.14
CA ASP A 102 -5.32 -16.70 -9.16
C ASP A 102 -5.85 -16.69 -10.60
N TYR A 103 -7.15 -16.51 -10.80
CA TYR A 103 -7.74 -16.29 -12.12
C TYR A 103 -8.78 -15.18 -12.09
N ALA A 104 -9.02 -14.63 -13.28
CA ALA A 104 -10.06 -13.65 -13.53
C ALA A 104 -11.10 -14.22 -14.50
N CYS A 105 -12.37 -14.22 -14.11
CA CYS A 105 -13.47 -14.49 -15.03
C CYS A 105 -14.05 -13.19 -15.57
N TYR A 106 -14.16 -13.05 -16.89
CA TYR A 106 -14.92 -11.96 -17.51
C TYR A 106 -16.34 -12.42 -17.78
N CYS A 107 -17.27 -11.89 -17.00
CA CYS A 107 -18.66 -12.31 -16.97
C CYS A 107 -19.47 -11.72 -18.13
N PRO A 108 -20.40 -12.50 -18.69
CA PRO A 108 -21.35 -12.01 -19.66
C PRO A 108 -22.33 -11.01 -19.03
N ALA A 109 -23.05 -10.27 -19.89
CA ALA A 109 -24.08 -9.36 -19.43
C ALA A 109 -25.08 -10.07 -18.52
N LYS A 110 -25.49 -9.36 -17.48
CA LYS A 110 -26.35 -9.83 -16.40
C LYS A 110 -25.74 -10.83 -15.41
N HIS A 111 -24.42 -11.04 -15.46
CA HIS A 111 -23.71 -11.91 -14.54
C HIS A 111 -22.55 -11.19 -13.84
N THR A 112 -22.30 -11.54 -12.58
CA THR A 112 -21.27 -10.99 -11.68
C THR A 112 -20.77 -12.07 -10.70
N GLY A 113 -19.81 -11.74 -9.83
CA GLY A 113 -19.14 -12.69 -8.94
C GLY A 113 -17.79 -13.17 -9.49
N LYS A 114 -16.91 -13.71 -8.63
CA LYS A 114 -15.54 -14.12 -9.03
C LYS A 114 -15.57 -15.13 -10.16
N ASN A 115 -16.60 -15.97 -10.18
CA ASN A 115 -16.79 -17.05 -11.14
C ASN A 115 -18.03 -16.83 -12.02
N CYS A 116 -18.58 -15.61 -12.06
CA CYS A 116 -19.81 -15.27 -12.77
C CYS A 116 -21.07 -16.01 -12.28
N GLU A 117 -21.05 -16.47 -11.04
CA GLU A 117 -22.10 -17.26 -10.41
C GLU A 117 -23.34 -16.45 -9.98
N ILE A 118 -23.22 -15.12 -9.91
CA ILE A 118 -24.31 -14.23 -9.52
C ILE A 118 -25.03 -13.69 -10.75
N TYR A 119 -26.35 -13.78 -10.75
CA TYR A 119 -27.19 -13.10 -11.75
C TYR A 119 -27.61 -11.71 -11.25
N ASP A 120 -27.26 -10.67 -12.01
CA ASP A 120 -27.63 -9.27 -11.76
C ASP A 120 -28.16 -8.65 -13.05
N ARG A 121 -29.49 -8.44 -13.12
CA ARG A 121 -30.16 -7.90 -14.32
C ARG A 121 -29.63 -6.53 -14.77
N SER A 122 -29.06 -5.74 -13.88
CA SER A 122 -28.47 -4.42 -14.18
C SER A 122 -27.00 -4.47 -14.61
N SER A 123 -26.34 -5.61 -14.44
CA SER A 123 -24.93 -5.75 -14.80
C SER A 123 -24.75 -5.78 -16.33
N SER A 124 -23.85 -4.95 -16.83
CA SER A 124 -23.36 -5.02 -18.21
C SER A 124 -22.37 -6.18 -18.45
N GLY A 125 -22.05 -6.96 -17.40
CA GLY A 125 -20.95 -7.94 -17.41
C GLY A 125 -19.61 -7.27 -17.05
N GLY A 126 -18.50 -7.94 -17.37
CA GLY A 126 -17.15 -7.43 -17.13
C GLY A 126 -16.35 -8.28 -16.14
N LEU A 127 -15.31 -7.72 -15.52
CA LEU A 127 -14.45 -8.47 -14.61
C LEU A 127 -15.22 -8.98 -13.39
N GLY A 128 -15.20 -10.29 -13.19
CA GLY A 128 -15.81 -11.00 -12.08
C GLY A 128 -15.04 -10.71 -10.80
N MET A 129 -15.64 -9.92 -9.92
CA MET A 129 -15.05 -9.62 -8.62
C MET A 129 -15.59 -10.58 -7.56
N PRO A 130 -14.74 -11.02 -6.61
CA PRO A 130 -15.22 -11.75 -5.44
C PRO A 130 -16.31 -10.96 -4.75
N VAL A 131 -17.34 -11.70 -4.34
CA VAL A 131 -18.49 -11.16 -3.62
C VAL A 131 -18.05 -10.91 -2.19
N THR A 132 -17.14 -9.95 -1.99
CA THR A 132 -17.10 -9.20 -0.75
C THR A 132 -18.39 -8.40 -0.76
N SER A 133 -19.45 -9.05 -0.26
CA SER A 133 -20.81 -8.58 -0.18
C SER A 133 -20.84 -7.05 -0.04
N ARG A 134 -21.26 -6.33 -1.09
CA ARG A 134 -21.52 -4.88 -1.06
C ARG A 134 -22.60 -4.52 -0.03
N LYS A 135 -23.19 -5.51 0.66
CA LYS A 135 -24.11 -5.35 1.79
C LYS A 135 -23.43 -5.46 3.17
N ASP A 136 -22.19 -5.95 3.23
CA ASP A 136 -21.43 -6.09 4.48
C ASP A 136 -20.27 -5.10 4.61
N ALA A 137 -19.99 -4.27 3.60
CA ALA A 137 -19.07 -3.15 3.73
C ALA A 137 -19.38 -2.29 4.99
N PRO A 138 -20.64 -1.97 5.33
CA PRO A 138 -20.93 -1.24 6.57
C PRO A 138 -20.62 -2.05 7.84
N VAL A 139 -20.75 -3.38 7.80
CA VAL A 139 -20.63 -4.27 8.98
C VAL A 139 -19.18 -4.65 9.25
N TYR A 140 -18.38 -4.92 8.21
CA TYR A 140 -16.94 -5.13 8.34
C TYR A 140 -16.24 -3.84 8.77
N TYR A 141 -16.61 -2.70 8.19
CA TYR A 141 -16.07 -1.39 8.58
C TYR A 141 -16.51 -0.99 9.99
N ALA A 142 -17.75 -1.29 10.41
CA ALA A 142 -18.17 -1.06 11.80
C ALA A 142 -17.39 -1.95 12.79
N LYS A 143 -17.11 -3.21 12.43
CA LYS A 143 -16.29 -4.12 13.24
C LYS A 143 -14.82 -3.67 13.29
N ASP A 144 -14.27 -3.21 12.18
CA ASP A 144 -12.91 -2.67 12.09
C ASP A 144 -12.78 -1.37 12.88
N LEU A 145 -13.73 -0.44 12.71
CA LEU A 145 -13.80 0.80 13.49
C LEU A 145 -13.95 0.53 14.99
N GLU A 146 -14.71 -0.51 15.38
CA GLU A 146 -14.82 -0.91 16.78
C GLU A 146 -13.53 -1.54 17.33
N MET A 147 -12.79 -2.29 16.49
CA MET A 147 -11.46 -2.80 16.81
C MET A 147 -10.44 -1.65 16.94
N GLN A 148 -10.45 -0.70 16.02
CA GLN A 148 -9.60 0.49 16.06
C GLN A 148 -9.91 1.36 17.30
N ARG A 149 -11.20 1.56 17.64
CA ARG A 149 -11.60 2.25 18.88
C ARG A 149 -11.09 1.53 20.13
N LYS A 150 -11.12 0.20 20.16
CA LYS A 150 -10.50 -0.58 21.26
C LYS A 150 -8.98 -0.40 21.30
N LEU A 151 -8.33 -0.29 20.15
CA LEU A 151 -6.91 0.02 20.05
C LEU A 151 -6.59 1.43 20.58
N CYS A 152 -7.41 2.44 20.28
CA CYS A 152 -7.26 3.80 20.82
C CYS A 152 -7.29 3.79 22.36
N VAL A 153 -8.20 3.01 22.95
CA VAL A 153 -8.29 2.84 24.41
C VAL A 153 -7.06 2.11 24.95
N LYS A 154 -6.62 1.04 24.29
CA LYS A 154 -5.42 0.27 24.68
C LYS A 154 -4.15 1.12 24.64
N ASN A 155 -4.01 1.98 23.63
CA ASN A 155 -2.84 2.84 23.41
C ASN A 155 -2.90 4.14 24.23
N ASN A 156 -3.94 4.33 25.06
CA ASN A 156 -4.20 5.53 25.85
C ASN A 156 -4.26 6.82 25.02
N CYS A 157 -4.79 6.75 23.79
CA CYS A 157 -4.85 7.90 22.88
C CYS A 157 -5.66 9.07 23.43
N LEU A 158 -6.60 8.82 24.36
CA LEU A 158 -7.36 9.88 25.04
C LEU A 158 -6.50 10.80 25.93
N LEU A 159 -5.34 10.34 26.42
CA LEU A 159 -4.41 11.15 27.20
C LEU A 159 -3.34 11.83 26.34
N LYS A 160 -3.22 11.38 25.09
CA LYS A 160 -2.23 11.86 24.12
C LYS A 160 -2.82 12.94 23.22
N ARG A 161 -4.10 12.84 22.86
CA ARG A 161 -4.81 13.84 22.04
C ARG A 161 -4.66 15.29 22.52
N GLY A 162 -4.44 16.20 21.59
CA GLY A 162 -4.37 17.66 21.81
C GLY A 162 -3.13 18.12 22.57
N ASN A 163 -2.04 17.36 22.53
CA ASN A 163 -0.76 17.66 23.16
C ASN A 163 0.26 18.32 22.20
N TYR A 164 -0.12 18.57 20.93
CA TYR A 164 0.71 19.12 19.85
C TYR A 164 1.89 18.22 19.42
N LYS A 165 1.82 16.93 19.73
CA LYS A 165 2.79 15.92 19.34
C LYS A 165 2.02 14.77 18.68
N CYS A 166 2.23 14.59 17.38
CA CYS A 166 1.63 13.48 16.65
C CYS A 166 2.16 12.13 17.18
N ASP A 167 1.30 11.37 17.85
CA ASP A 167 1.56 9.98 18.22
C ASP A 167 0.99 9.05 17.11
N GLU A 168 1.88 8.47 16.30
CA GLU A 168 1.54 7.66 15.11
C GLU A 168 0.58 6.50 15.43
N GLU A 169 0.69 5.88 16.60
CA GLU A 169 -0.23 4.83 17.04
C GLU A 169 -1.67 5.31 17.31
N CYS A 170 -1.86 6.63 17.37
CA CYS A 170 -3.14 7.33 17.53
C CYS A 170 -3.54 8.10 16.25
N ASN A 171 -2.72 8.05 15.19
CA ASN A 171 -2.98 8.69 13.90
C ASN A 171 -3.96 7.87 13.04
N THR A 172 -5.14 7.59 13.59
CA THR A 172 -6.22 6.91 12.88
C THR A 172 -7.49 7.71 12.99
N TYR A 173 -8.39 7.55 12.01
CA TYR A 173 -9.70 8.20 12.04
C TYR A 173 -10.48 7.85 13.31
N ALA A 174 -10.40 6.60 13.78
CA ALA A 174 -11.06 6.15 14.99
C ALA A 174 -10.59 6.85 16.28
N CYS A 175 -9.36 7.40 16.29
CA CYS A 175 -8.80 8.17 17.39
C CYS A 175 -8.78 9.69 17.11
N ASP A 176 -9.56 10.16 16.13
CA ASP A 176 -9.62 11.57 15.70
C ASP A 176 -8.24 12.13 15.29
N PHE A 177 -7.40 11.31 14.64
CA PHE A 177 -6.04 11.70 14.22
C PHE A 177 -5.22 12.30 15.37
N ASP A 178 -5.23 11.61 16.51
CA ASP A 178 -4.63 12.05 17.77
C ASP A 178 -5.18 13.42 18.25
N GLY A 179 -6.50 13.59 18.20
CA GLY A 179 -7.13 14.88 18.51
C GLY A 179 -6.76 16.00 17.55
N ASN A 180 -6.44 15.65 16.30
CA ASN A 180 -5.91 16.49 15.23
C ASN A 180 -4.44 16.90 15.39
N ASP A 181 -3.69 16.39 16.37
CA ASP A 181 -2.25 16.68 16.47
C ASP A 181 -1.46 16.18 15.25
N CYS A 182 -1.93 15.10 14.60
CA CYS A 182 -1.38 14.57 13.36
C CYS A 182 -1.97 15.21 12.09
N SER A 183 -3.04 15.99 12.21
CA SER A 183 -3.72 16.66 11.08
C SER A 183 -3.60 18.19 11.12
N LEU A 184 -2.53 18.70 11.74
CA LEU A 184 -2.25 20.14 11.89
C LEU A 184 -3.36 20.91 12.64
N GLY A 185 -4.09 20.25 13.53
CA GLY A 185 -5.13 20.86 14.38
C GLY A 185 -6.45 21.16 13.68
N ILE A 186 -6.64 20.68 12.45
CA ILE A 186 -7.82 20.98 11.63
C ILE A 186 -8.35 19.65 11.07
N ASN A 187 -9.67 19.48 11.02
CA ASN A 187 -10.29 18.49 10.15
C ASN A 187 -10.48 19.15 8.77
N PRO A 188 -9.68 18.79 7.74
CA PRO A 188 -9.71 19.48 6.45
C PRO A 188 -11.07 19.41 5.73
N TRP A 189 -11.90 18.42 6.09
CA TRP A 189 -13.23 18.19 5.52
C TRP A 189 -14.37 18.66 6.42
N VAL A 190 -14.10 19.43 7.47
CA VAL A 190 -15.15 19.92 8.41
C VAL A 190 -16.26 20.71 7.71
N ASN A 191 -15.94 21.38 6.61
CA ASN A 191 -16.88 22.16 5.81
C ASN A 191 -17.41 21.40 4.59
N CYS A 192 -16.94 20.19 4.32
CA CYS A 192 -17.34 19.40 3.16
C CYS A 192 -18.75 18.83 3.39
N THR A 193 -19.68 19.16 2.50
CA THR A 193 -21.10 18.75 2.58
C THR A 193 -21.49 17.69 1.54
N ALA A 194 -20.52 17.05 0.90
CA ALA A 194 -20.76 15.98 -0.06
C ALA A 194 -21.49 14.80 0.61
N SER A 195 -22.35 14.12 -0.16
CA SER A 195 -23.07 12.92 0.25
C SER A 195 -22.13 11.71 0.34
N ILE A 196 -21.02 11.76 -0.39
CA ILE A 196 -19.91 10.81 -0.31
C ILE A 196 -18.79 11.33 0.58
N ARG A 197 -17.94 10.42 1.05
CA ARG A 197 -16.84 10.73 1.95
C ARG A 197 -15.63 11.20 1.15
N CYS A 198 -15.51 12.50 0.92
CA CYS A 198 -14.46 13.04 0.05
C CYS A 198 -13.03 12.79 0.51
N TRP A 199 -12.78 12.44 1.77
CA TRP A 199 -11.44 12.04 2.22
C TRP A 199 -11.04 10.63 1.75
N GLU A 200 -11.98 9.78 1.33
CA GLU A 200 -11.71 8.42 0.82
C GLU A 200 -11.34 8.40 -0.66
N VAL A 201 -11.78 9.42 -1.41
CA VAL A 201 -11.52 9.59 -2.85
C VAL A 201 -10.55 10.73 -3.15
N PHE A 202 -10.14 11.50 -2.14
CA PHE A 202 -9.15 12.56 -2.29
C PHE A 202 -7.82 12.02 -2.86
N THR A 203 -7.40 12.51 -4.03
CA THR A 203 -6.15 12.11 -4.71
C THR A 203 -6.11 10.65 -5.15
N ASP A 204 -7.26 10.03 -5.43
CA ASP A 204 -7.35 8.64 -5.87
C ASP A 204 -7.15 8.47 -7.39
N GLY A 205 -7.12 9.58 -8.13
CA GLY A 205 -6.90 9.65 -9.58
C GLY A 205 -8.17 9.51 -10.43
N ASN A 206 -9.34 9.35 -9.81
CA ASN A 206 -10.66 9.40 -10.43
C ASN A 206 -11.31 10.75 -10.11
N CYS A 207 -12.00 11.34 -11.09
CA CYS A 207 -12.71 12.59 -10.83
C CYS A 207 -14.07 12.33 -10.18
N ASP A 208 -14.19 12.64 -8.90
CA ASP A 208 -15.41 12.68 -8.11
C ASP A 208 -15.97 14.11 -8.07
N GLU A 209 -16.83 14.42 -9.03
CA GLU A 209 -17.45 15.75 -9.22
C GLU A 209 -18.15 16.29 -7.97
N GLU A 210 -18.68 15.41 -7.10
CA GLU A 210 -19.31 15.81 -5.83
C GLU A 210 -18.28 16.35 -4.82
N CYS A 211 -17.04 15.89 -4.89
CA CYS A 211 -15.90 16.31 -4.08
C CYS A 211 -15.10 17.45 -4.72
N ASN A 212 -15.35 17.76 -5.99
CA ASN A 212 -14.69 18.82 -6.75
C ASN A 212 -15.22 20.22 -6.40
N ASN A 213 -15.09 20.60 -5.14
CA ASN A 213 -15.47 21.93 -4.65
C ASN A 213 -14.50 22.42 -3.56
N PRO A 214 -14.44 23.73 -3.28
CA PRO A 214 -13.49 24.28 -2.31
C PRO A 214 -13.62 23.70 -0.90
N GLN A 215 -14.85 23.35 -0.48
CA GLN A 215 -15.12 22.81 0.85
C GLN A 215 -14.64 21.37 1.03
N CYS A 216 -14.53 20.63 -0.07
CA CYS A 216 -14.05 19.26 -0.14
C CYS A 216 -12.66 19.16 -0.80
N LEU A 217 -11.93 20.28 -0.86
CA LEU A 217 -10.54 20.38 -1.33
C LEU A 217 -10.33 20.01 -2.80
N PHE A 218 -11.31 20.31 -3.65
CA PHE A 218 -11.26 20.08 -5.10
C PHE A 218 -10.91 18.64 -5.49
N ASP A 219 -11.38 17.69 -4.69
CA ASP A 219 -11.16 16.27 -4.94
C ASP A 219 -9.67 15.93 -5.17
N GLY A 220 -8.77 16.55 -4.40
CA GLY A 220 -7.34 16.31 -4.58
C GLY A 220 -6.75 16.77 -5.92
N ARG A 221 -7.51 17.53 -6.72
CA ARG A 221 -7.25 17.89 -8.12
C ARG A 221 -7.38 16.74 -9.11
N ASP A 222 -8.06 15.65 -8.76
CA ASP A 222 -8.29 14.53 -9.68
C ASP A 222 -9.20 14.91 -10.86
N CYS A 223 -10.07 15.90 -10.64
CA CYS A 223 -10.91 16.51 -11.68
C CYS A 223 -10.20 17.57 -12.54
N GLU A 224 -8.97 17.98 -12.19
CA GLU A 224 -8.21 18.84 -13.08
C GLU A 224 -7.78 18.02 -14.29
N GLN A 225 -8.06 18.53 -15.49
CA GLN A 225 -7.55 17.89 -16.70
C GLN A 225 -6.04 17.77 -16.56
N LYS A 226 -5.52 16.53 -16.57
CA LYS A 226 -4.08 16.27 -16.62
C LYS A 226 -3.54 16.91 -17.89
N LEU A 227 -3.09 18.16 -17.76
CA LEU A 227 -2.37 18.85 -18.81
C LEU A 227 -1.14 17.98 -19.11
N GLN A 228 -0.90 17.72 -20.40
CA GLN A 228 0.32 17.05 -20.79
C GLN A 228 1.49 17.86 -20.22
N PRO A 229 2.58 17.22 -19.76
CA PRO A 229 3.75 17.97 -19.29
C PRO A 229 4.22 18.93 -20.39
N CYS A 230 4.77 20.09 -19.98
CA CYS A 230 5.37 21.04 -20.91
C CYS A 230 6.29 20.31 -21.89
N ASN A 231 6.25 20.71 -23.16
CA ASN A 231 7.02 20.06 -24.20
C ASN A 231 8.50 19.96 -23.77
N PRO A 232 9.11 18.75 -23.69
CA PRO A 232 10.45 18.55 -23.15
C PRO A 232 11.55 19.35 -23.87
N VAL A 233 11.32 19.73 -25.13
CA VAL A 233 12.23 20.55 -25.92
C VAL A 233 12.24 22.01 -25.43
N TYR A 234 11.09 22.49 -24.95
CA TYR A 234 10.90 23.87 -24.50
C TYR A 234 10.87 24.02 -22.98
N ASP A 235 10.70 22.93 -22.21
CA ASP A 235 10.62 22.95 -20.74
C ASP A 235 11.80 23.68 -20.09
N ALA A 236 13.03 23.36 -20.50
CA ALA A 236 14.22 24.05 -20.00
C ALA A 236 14.28 25.55 -20.39
N TYR A 237 13.70 25.93 -21.53
CA TYR A 237 13.58 27.34 -21.95
C TYR A 237 12.53 28.05 -21.09
N CYS A 238 11.35 27.45 -20.91
CA CYS A 238 10.25 28.02 -20.14
C CYS A 238 10.60 28.20 -18.67
N GLN A 239 11.24 27.21 -18.04
CA GLN A 239 11.73 27.34 -16.66
C GLN A 239 12.71 28.50 -16.46
N LYS A 240 13.60 28.73 -17.43
CA LYS A 240 14.58 29.83 -17.35
C LYS A 240 13.96 31.21 -17.60
N HIS A 241 12.85 31.25 -18.32
CA HIS A 241 12.15 32.47 -18.72
C HIS A 241 10.86 32.73 -17.90
N TYR A 242 10.54 31.86 -16.95
CA TYR A 242 9.39 31.98 -16.09
C TYR A 242 9.46 33.23 -15.20
N ALA A 243 8.38 34.03 -15.22
CA ALA A 243 8.20 35.22 -14.39
C ALA A 243 9.35 36.26 -14.47
N ASN A 244 10.09 36.32 -15.58
CA ASN A 244 11.24 37.22 -15.76
C ASN A 244 10.85 38.65 -16.22
N GLY A 245 9.55 38.93 -16.38
CA GLY A 245 9.04 40.23 -16.85
C GLY A 245 8.99 40.40 -18.38
N HIS A 246 9.31 39.37 -19.16
CA HIS A 246 9.20 39.33 -20.62
C HIS A 246 8.14 38.30 -21.04
N CYS A 247 7.44 38.58 -22.14
CA CYS A 247 6.41 37.69 -22.67
C CYS A 247 7.02 36.69 -23.66
N ASP A 248 7.03 35.42 -23.28
CA ASP A 248 7.49 34.30 -24.10
C ASP A 248 6.28 33.48 -24.57
N TYR A 249 5.79 33.73 -25.78
CA TYR A 249 4.56 33.11 -26.31
C TYR A 249 4.61 31.57 -26.38
N GLY A 250 5.80 30.99 -26.54
CA GLY A 250 5.98 29.53 -26.56
C GLY A 250 5.77 28.85 -25.20
N CYS A 251 5.77 29.62 -24.11
CA CYS A 251 5.54 29.17 -22.74
C CYS A 251 4.20 29.67 -22.18
N ASN A 252 3.39 30.35 -23.00
CA ASN A 252 2.10 30.91 -22.57
C ASN A 252 0.95 29.96 -22.91
N ASN A 253 0.98 28.78 -22.31
CA ASN A 253 -0.07 27.77 -22.39
C ASN A 253 -0.29 27.17 -20.99
N ALA A 254 -1.29 26.32 -20.83
CA ALA A 254 -1.66 25.84 -19.50
C ALA A 254 -0.60 24.87 -18.93
N GLU A 255 0.18 24.23 -19.81
CA GLU A 255 1.16 23.22 -19.46
C GLU A 255 2.61 23.68 -19.14
N CYS A 256 3.03 24.94 -19.39
CA CYS A 256 4.45 25.38 -19.37
C CYS A 256 4.88 26.53 -18.41
#